data_AF-A0A8T5TA40-F1
#
_entry.id   AF-A0A8T5TA40-F1
#
_cell.length_a   1.000
_cell.length_b   1.000
_cell.length_c   1.000
_cell.angle_alpha   90.00
_cell.angle_beta   90.00
_cell.angle_gamma   90.00
#
_symmetry.space_group_name_H-M   'P 1'
#
loop_
_entity.id
_entity.type
_entity.pdbx_description
1 polymer ?
#
loop_
_entity_poly.entity_id
_entity_poly.type
_entity_poly.pdbx_seq_one_letter_code
_entity_poly.pdbx_strand_id
1 'polypeptide(L)'
;MDEPLAPELRNKIDNAVEKALAMFMDKVSKEGSLEELLKALIVEKVFSKLGPRMNRFAVRKVAKVAVRKAVDKVWESHRDKLITKLHNLK
;
A
#
# COMPACT_ATOMS: atom_id res chain seq x y z
N MET A 1 3.27 10.64 -26.28
CA MET A 1 2.98 12.07 -26.07
C MET A 1 1.60 12.10 -25.48
N ASP A 2 1.48 12.35 -24.18
CA ASP A 2 0.17 12.49 -23.55
C ASP A 2 -0.41 13.85 -23.95
N GLU A 3 -1.58 13.84 -24.59
CA GLU A 3 -2.34 15.05 -24.86
C GLU A 3 -2.58 15.79 -23.53
N PRO A 4 -2.42 17.13 -23.48
CA PRO A 4 -2.65 17.88 -22.26
C PRO A 4 -4.12 17.71 -21.84
N LEU A 5 -4.34 17.05 -20.70
CA LEU A 5 -5.64 16.88 -20.08
C LEU A 5 -6.35 18.25 -19.97
N ALA A 6 -7.61 18.30 -20.40
CA ALA A 6 -8.44 19.49 -20.23
C ALA A 6 -8.40 19.98 -18.76
N PRO A 7 -8.25 21.30 -18.50
CA PRO A 7 -8.06 21.83 -17.15
C PRO A 7 -9.13 21.38 -16.14
N GLU A 8 -10.38 21.29 -16.60
CA GLU A 8 -11.49 20.80 -15.78
C GLU A 8 -11.37 19.33 -15.38
N LEU A 9 -10.87 18.49 -16.29
CA LEU A 9 -10.64 17.07 -16.02
C LEU A 9 -9.48 16.89 -15.04
N ARG A 10 -8.42 17.69 -15.21
CA ARG A 10 -7.28 17.71 -14.29
C ARG A 10 -7.70 18.12 -12.87
N ASN A 11 -8.48 19.20 -12.74
CA ASN A 11 -8.99 19.65 -11.44
C ASN A 11 -9.92 18.61 -10.79
N LYS A 12 -10.71 17.86 -11.57
CA LYS A 12 -11.52 16.74 -11.04
C LYS A 12 -10.65 15.59 -10.54
N ILE A 13 -9.58 15.25 -11.26
CA ILE A 13 -8.62 14.23 -10.85
C ILE A 13 -7.91 14.67 -9.58
N ASP A 14 -7.39 15.90 -9.52
CA ASP A 14 -6.65 16.42 -8.38
C ASP A 14 -7.54 16.44 -7.12
N ASN A 15 -8.79 16.91 -7.23
CA ASN A 15 -9.76 16.86 -6.13
C ASN A 15 -10.08 15.42 -5.67
N ALA A 16 -10.15 14.47 -6.60
CA ALA A 16 -10.39 13.07 -6.26
C ALA A 16 -9.17 12.47 -5.52
N VAL A 17 -7.96 12.83 -5.95
CA VAL A 17 -6.71 12.43 -5.30
C VAL A 17 -6.59 13.04 -3.91
N GLU A 18 -6.86 14.34 -3.74
CA GLU A 18 -6.84 15.01 -2.44
C GLU A 18 -7.85 14.40 -1.46
N LYS A 19 -9.09 14.15 -1.91
CA LYS A 19 -10.09 13.48 -1.07
C LYS A 19 -9.66 12.07 -0.68
N ALA A 20 -9.06 11.32 -1.61
CA ALA A 20 -8.54 9.99 -1.33
C ALA A 20 -7.41 10.06 -0.29
N LEU A 21 -6.49 11.01 -0.41
CA LEU A 21 -5.40 11.24 0.55
C LEU A 21 -5.91 11.70 1.92
N ALA A 22 -6.90 12.58 1.99
CA ALA A 22 -7.49 13.02 3.24
C ALA A 22 -8.18 11.84 3.98
N MET A 23 -8.96 11.03 3.26
CA MET A 23 -9.55 9.80 3.81
C MET A 23 -8.47 8.78 4.22
N PHE A 24 -7.37 8.71 3.46
CA PHE A 24 -6.22 7.86 3.76
C PHE A 24 -5.55 8.29 5.07
N MET A 25 -5.31 9.58 5.26
CA MET A 25 -4.71 10.13 6.48
C MET A 25 -5.64 10.05 7.70
N ASP A 26 -6.95 10.21 7.51
CA ASP A 26 -7.93 10.08 8.61
C ASP A 26 -8.06 8.63 9.11
N LYS A 27 -7.86 7.63 8.25
CA LYS A 27 -7.75 6.23 8.69
C LYS A 27 -6.46 5.94 9.46
N VAL A 28 -5.35 6.56 9.04
CA VAL A 28 -4.06 6.48 9.77
C VAL A 28 -4.19 7.14 11.14
N SER A 29 -4.87 8.28 11.26
CA SER A 29 -4.99 8.97 12.56
C SER A 29 -5.90 8.24 13.56
N LYS A 30 -6.85 7.41 13.09
CA LYS A 30 -7.87 6.76 13.94
C LYS A 30 -7.63 5.28 14.27
N GLU A 31 -7.00 4.50 13.37
CA GLU A 31 -7.02 3.03 13.48
C GLU A 31 -5.64 2.33 13.43
N GLY A 32 -4.52 3.03 13.22
CA GLY A 32 -3.20 2.38 13.24
C GLY A 32 -2.06 3.18 12.61
N SER A 33 -0.86 2.61 12.59
CA SER A 33 0.31 3.29 12.01
C SER A 33 0.19 3.42 10.47
N LEU A 34 0.75 4.49 9.89
CA LEU A 34 0.88 4.64 8.42
C LEU A 34 1.54 3.40 7.79
N GLU A 35 2.48 2.80 8.54
CA GLU A 35 3.14 1.55 8.20
C GLU A 35 2.15 0.38 8.06
N GLU A 36 1.25 0.15 9.02
CA GLU A 36 0.25 -0.93 8.95
C GLU A 36 -0.69 -0.77 7.75
N LEU A 37 -1.06 0.48 7.43
CA LEU A 37 -1.92 0.78 6.30
C LEU A 37 -1.22 0.55 4.95
N LEU A 38 0.05 0.94 4.84
CA LEU A 38 0.87 0.63 3.67
C LEU A 38 1.06 -0.88 3.49
N LYS A 39 1.36 -1.59 4.58
CA LYS A 39 1.46 -3.07 4.57
C LYS A 39 0.13 -3.70 4.14
N ALA A 40 -1.01 -3.20 4.61
CA ALA A 40 -2.33 -3.69 4.21
C ALA A 40 -2.58 -3.51 2.71
N LEU A 41 -2.28 -2.34 2.14
CA LEU A 41 -2.41 -2.09 0.70
C LEU A 41 -1.51 -3.01 -0.14
N ILE A 42 -0.28 -3.26 0.31
CA ILE A 42 0.63 -4.21 -0.36
C ILE A 42 0.02 -5.62 -0.35
N VAL A 43 -0.50 -6.06 0.79
CA VAL A 43 -1.18 -7.36 0.90
C VAL A 43 -2.35 -7.44 -0.06
N GLU A 44 -3.19 -6.42 -0.14
CA GLU A 44 -4.33 -6.36 -1.07
C GLU A 44 -3.90 -6.43 -2.53
N LYS A 45 -2.85 -5.69 -2.91
CA LYS A 45 -2.31 -5.71 -4.28
C LYS A 45 -1.70 -7.06 -4.66
N VAL A 46 -1.03 -7.74 -3.72
CA VAL A 46 -0.53 -9.11 -3.94
C VAL A 46 -1.72 -10.07 -4.07
N PHE A 47 -2.74 -9.92 -3.24
CA PHE A 47 -3.96 -10.72 -3.30
C PHE A 47 -4.77 -10.50 -4.57
N SER A 48 -4.81 -9.29 -5.13
CA SER A 48 -5.51 -9.05 -6.39
C SER A 48 -4.86 -9.82 -7.56
N LYS A 49 -3.55 -10.09 -7.48
CA LYS A 49 -2.82 -10.91 -8.46
C LYS A 49 -2.95 -12.41 -8.20
N LEU A 50 -3.03 -12.84 -6.94
CA LEU A 50 -3.14 -14.26 -6.56
C LEU A 50 -4.59 -14.79 -6.58
N GLY A 51 -5.55 -13.90 -6.32
CA GLY A 51 -6.98 -14.19 -6.14
C GLY A 51 -7.64 -15.00 -7.26
N PRO A 52 -7.34 -14.77 -8.56
CA PRO A 52 -7.93 -15.56 -9.65
C PRO A 52 -7.58 -17.05 -9.59
N ARG A 53 -6.52 -17.44 -8.89
CA ARG A 53 -6.03 -18.84 -8.82
C ARG A 53 -6.47 -19.60 -7.57
N MET A 54 -7.24 -18.97 -6.67
CA MET A 54 -7.51 -19.51 -5.34
C MET A 54 -9.01 -19.65 -5.07
N ASN A 55 -9.58 -20.77 -5.52
CA ASN A 55 -11.02 -21.06 -5.38
C ASN A 55 -11.47 -21.56 -3.99
N ARG A 56 -10.57 -22.01 -3.13
CA ARG A 56 -10.92 -22.56 -1.80
C ARG A 56 -10.76 -21.51 -0.69
N PHE A 57 -11.82 -21.31 0.10
CA PHE A 57 -11.85 -20.35 1.21
C PHE A 57 -10.73 -20.56 2.24
N ALA A 58 -10.47 -21.82 2.63
CA ALA A 58 -9.40 -22.17 3.57
C ALA A 58 -8.01 -21.80 3.03
N VAL A 59 -7.76 -22.07 1.74
CA VAL A 59 -6.50 -21.71 1.05
C VAL A 59 -6.34 -20.19 1.00
N ARG A 60 -7.43 -19.44 0.79
CA ARG A 60 -7.44 -17.97 0.81
C ARG A 60 -7.05 -17.41 2.16
N LYS A 61 -7.53 -17.99 3.25
CA LYS A 61 -7.17 -17.56 4.62
C LYS A 61 -5.69 -17.81 4.92
N VAL A 62 -5.19 -19.01 4.62
CA VAL A 62 -3.77 -19.37 4.84
C VAL A 62 -2.83 -18.51 4.01
N ALA A 63 -3.14 -18.33 2.72
CA ALA A 63 -2.37 -17.45 1.85
C ALA A 63 -2.36 -16.00 2.37
N LYS A 64 -3.46 -15.52 2.97
CA LYS A 64 -3.54 -14.14 3.47
C LYS A 64 -2.60 -13.92 4.64
N VAL A 65 -2.51 -14.92 5.51
CA VAL A 65 -1.54 -14.92 6.62
C VAL A 65 -0.11 -15.00 6.08
N ALA A 66 0.15 -15.87 5.10
CA ALA A 66 1.49 -16.01 4.51
C ALA A 66 1.97 -14.72 3.84
N VAL A 67 1.11 -14.05 3.05
CA VAL A 67 1.45 -12.78 2.40
C VAL A 67 1.67 -11.68 3.42
N ARG A 68 0.83 -11.58 4.48
CA ARG A 68 1.07 -10.61 5.57
C ARG A 68 2.45 -10.78 6.18
N LYS A 69 2.81 -12.00 6.58
CA LYS A 69 4.14 -12.31 7.15
C LYS A 69 5.29 -11.97 6.18
N ALA A 70 5.11 -12.24 4.88
CA ALA A 70 6.11 -11.90 3.88
C ALA A 70 6.28 -10.38 3.74
N VAL A 71 5.17 -9.62 3.74
CA VAL A 71 5.19 -8.16 3.68
C VAL A 71 5.87 -7.57 4.91
N ASP A 72 5.56 -8.06 6.11
CA ASP A 72 6.20 -7.61 7.36
C ASP A 72 7.73 -7.82 7.31
N LYS A 73 8.17 -9.03 6.97
CA LYS A 73 9.60 -9.36 6.89
C LYS A 73 10.35 -8.50 5.86
N VAL A 74 9.75 -8.28 4.70
CA VAL A 74 10.35 -7.45 3.64
C VAL A 74 10.38 -5.98 4.06
N TRP A 75 9.35 -5.51 4.74
CA TRP A 75 9.27 -4.14 5.25
C TRP A 75 10.37 -3.87 6.28
N GLU A 76 10.52 -4.74 7.28
CA GLU A 76 11.59 -4.64 8.30
C GLU A 76 12.97 -4.60 7.64
N SER A 77 13.24 -5.53 6.71
CA SER A 77 14.53 -5.56 6.00
C SER A 77 14.82 -4.29 5.19
N HIS A 78 13.81 -3.69 4.56
CA HIS A 78 13.99 -2.42 3.83
C HIS A 78 14.15 -1.23 4.77
N ARG A 79 13.38 -1.20 5.87
CA ARG A 79 13.49 -0.17 6.91
C ARG A 79 14.90 -0.16 7.50
N ASP A 80 15.43 -1.33 7.87
CA ASP A 80 16.78 -1.45 8.42
C ASP A 80 17.83 -0.95 7.43
N LYS A 81 17.74 -1.36 6.16
CA LYS A 81 18.64 -0.88 5.10
C LYS A 81 18.57 0.64 4.91
N LEU A 82 17.39 1.24 5.00
CA LEU A 82 17.21 2.68 4.89
C LEU A 82 17.83 3.41 6.09
N ILE A 83 17.61 2.90 7.30
CA ILE A 83 18.22 3.45 8.53
C ILE A 83 19.75 3.35 8.46
N THR A 84 20.30 2.21 8.04
CA THR A 84 21.75 2.05 7.84
C THR A 84 22.30 3.06 6.84
N LYS A 85 21.62 3.27 5.70
CA LYS A 85 22.03 4.27 4.72
C LYS A 85 21.99 5.69 5.29
N LEU A 86 20.95 6.03 6.06
CA LEU A 86 20.83 7.35 6.69
C LEU A 86 21.91 7.60 7.74
N HIS A 87 22.28 6.58 8.52
CA HIS A 87 23.39 6.68 9.47
C HIS A 87 24.74 6.85 8.77
N ASN A 88 24.92 6.23 7.60
CA ASN A 88 26.15 6.37 6.80
C ASN A 88 26.23 7.68 6.00
N LEU A 89 25.17 8.50 6.00
CA LEU A 89 25.12 9.84 5.39
C LEU A 89 25.44 10.96 6.38
N LYS A 90 25.53 10.65 7.68
CA LYS A 90 25.97 11.55 8.75
C LYS A 90 27.45 11.38 9.01
#